data_AF-A0A956R1F4-F1
#
_entry.id   AF-A0A956R1F4-F1
#
_cell.length_a   1.000
_cell.length_b   1.000
_cell.length_c   1.000
_cell.angle_alpha   90.00
_cell.angle_beta   90.00
_cell.angle_gamma   90.00
#
_symmetry.space_group_name_H-M   'P 1'
#
loop_
_entity.id
_entity.type
_entity.pdbx_description
1 polymer ?
#
loop_
_entity_poly.entity_id
_entity_poly.type
_entity_poly.pdbx_seq_one_letter_code
_entity_poly.pdbx_strand_id
1 'polypeptide(L)'
;PSTAAVVGTRGHLTITRDLGLARPYQGSVDLVNGEIDDDLEHYLDTSEQLPSVLRTEVVLDQSGEVLRAAGVLVQGFPGIPPQELLGPRVRLQSSLRELLLAHDRSPHELVGLALGGDEFRAMLEHPVSFHCPCGPERALSVLSSLGADDLEQLASEQEQTEVRCNFCGDVTEVDAAALRELASELRRVQS
;
A
#
# COMPACT_ATOMS: atom_id res chain seq x y z
N PRO A 1 2.80 -14.73 10.51
CA PRO A 1 1.98 -15.75 9.80
C PRO A 1 2.27 -15.59 8.31
N SER A 2 2.31 -16.70 7.55
CA SER A 2 2.54 -16.64 6.09
C SER A 2 1.38 -15.90 5.42
N THR A 3 1.70 -14.96 4.53
CA THR A 3 0.70 -14.22 3.76
C THR A 3 0.20 -15.02 2.55
N ALA A 4 1.00 -15.97 2.07
CA ALA A 4 0.69 -16.84 0.95
C ALA A 4 -0.61 -17.64 1.11
N ALA A 5 -0.99 -17.99 2.34
CA ALA A 5 -2.24 -18.71 2.61
C ALA A 5 -3.51 -17.90 2.26
N VAL A 6 -3.43 -16.56 2.33
CA VAL A 6 -4.53 -15.66 2.03
C VAL A 6 -4.44 -15.12 0.60
N VAL A 7 -3.22 -14.76 0.17
CA VAL A 7 -2.96 -14.22 -1.18
C VAL A 7 -3.10 -15.30 -2.25
N GLY A 8 -2.64 -16.52 -1.94
CA GLY A 8 -2.47 -17.60 -2.91
C GLY A 8 -1.13 -17.50 -3.66
N THR A 9 -0.76 -18.59 -4.32
CA THR A 9 0.52 -18.74 -5.04
C THR A 9 0.39 -18.66 -6.56
N ARG A 10 -0.82 -18.41 -7.07
CA ARG A 10 -1.10 -18.31 -8.51
C ARG A 10 -1.79 -16.99 -8.78
N GLY A 11 -1.08 -16.10 -9.45
CA GLY A 11 -1.54 -14.76 -9.78
C GLY A 11 -0.38 -13.94 -10.30
N HIS A 12 -0.60 -12.63 -10.37
CA HIS A 12 0.42 -11.69 -10.81
C HIS A 12 0.56 -10.56 -9.79
N LEU A 13 1.79 -10.11 -9.56
CA LEU A 13 2.04 -8.81 -8.94
C LEU A 13 2.12 -7.76 -10.05
N THR A 14 1.41 -6.64 -9.88
CA THR A 14 1.43 -5.51 -10.82
C THR A 14 1.80 -4.25 -10.07
N ILE A 15 2.83 -3.56 -10.55
CA ILE A 15 3.26 -2.27 -10.01
C ILE A 15 2.95 -1.18 -11.04
N THR A 16 2.12 -0.23 -10.63
CA THR A 16 1.74 0.93 -11.44
C THR A 16 2.37 2.18 -10.85
N ARG A 17 3.13 2.93 -11.65
CA ARG A 17 3.78 4.18 -11.27
C ARG A 17 3.19 5.33 -12.07
N ASP A 18 2.55 6.25 -11.38
CA ASP A 18 2.18 7.55 -11.94
C ASP A 18 3.38 8.50 -11.81
N LEU A 19 3.95 8.86 -12.96
CA LEU A 19 5.10 9.76 -13.07
C LEU A 19 4.70 11.14 -13.62
N GLY A 20 3.39 11.46 -13.63
CA GLY A 20 2.87 12.66 -14.28
C GLY A 20 2.93 12.61 -15.81
N LEU A 21 3.09 11.41 -16.37
CA LEU A 21 3.09 11.17 -17.82
C LEU A 21 1.66 10.98 -18.33
N ALA A 22 1.47 11.03 -19.65
CA ALA A 22 0.15 10.85 -20.27
C ALA A 22 -0.52 9.49 -19.94
N ARG A 23 0.29 8.47 -19.63
CA ARG A 23 -0.16 7.17 -19.13
C ARG A 23 0.78 6.70 -18.02
N PRO A 24 0.27 6.00 -17.00
CA PRO A 24 1.12 5.44 -15.97
C PRO A 24 2.04 4.36 -16.56
N TYR A 25 3.22 4.22 -15.96
CA TYR A 25 4.11 3.10 -16.25
C TYR A 25 3.66 1.89 -15.45
N GLN A 26 3.60 0.71 -16.07
CA GLN A 26 3.13 -0.51 -15.44
C GLN A 26 4.07 -1.66 -15.75
N GLY A 27 4.52 -2.34 -14.70
CA GLY A 27 5.25 -3.60 -14.78
C GLY A 27 4.46 -4.71 -14.09
N SER A 28 4.62 -5.95 -14.54
CA SER A 28 3.98 -7.10 -13.91
C SER A 28 4.84 -8.36 -14.01
N VAL A 29 4.79 -9.17 -12.96
CA VAL A 29 5.44 -10.48 -12.85
C VAL A 29 4.46 -11.49 -12.26
N ASP A 30 4.71 -12.78 -12.50
CA ASP A 30 3.99 -13.85 -11.81
C ASP A 30 4.37 -13.84 -10.32
N LEU A 31 3.42 -14.23 -9.45
CA LEU A 31 3.73 -14.48 -8.04
C LEU A 31 4.69 -15.67 -7.94
N VAL A 32 5.69 -15.55 -7.09
CA VAL A 32 6.67 -16.60 -6.78
C VAL A 32 6.09 -17.54 -5.73
N ASN A 33 5.65 -16.98 -4.61
CA ASN A 33 5.18 -17.75 -3.48
C ASN A 33 4.02 -17.12 -2.70
N GLY A 34 3.57 -15.92 -3.07
CA GLY A 34 2.48 -15.23 -2.38
C GLY A 34 2.91 -14.55 -1.08
N GLU A 35 4.20 -14.58 -0.74
CA GLU A 35 4.78 -13.70 0.28
C GLU A 35 5.11 -12.36 -0.36
N ILE A 36 4.46 -11.31 0.13
CA ILE A 36 4.47 -9.98 -0.52
C ILE A 36 5.89 -9.41 -0.67
N ASP A 37 6.77 -9.61 0.31
CA ASP A 37 8.15 -9.13 0.23
C ASP A 37 8.98 -9.91 -0.79
N ASP A 38 8.87 -11.24 -0.84
CA ASP A 38 9.55 -12.07 -1.83
C ASP A 38 9.05 -11.77 -3.27
N ASP A 39 7.73 -11.61 -3.45
CA ASP A 39 7.13 -11.31 -4.75
C ASP A 39 7.54 -9.91 -5.25
N LEU A 40 7.61 -8.92 -4.35
CA LEU A 40 8.05 -7.56 -4.69
C LEU A 40 9.57 -7.50 -4.94
N GLU A 41 10.37 -8.25 -4.19
CA GLU A 41 11.79 -8.41 -4.47
C GLU A 41 12.00 -9.01 -5.87
N HIS A 42 11.25 -10.05 -6.22
CA HIS A 42 11.30 -10.66 -7.55
C HIS A 42 10.94 -9.67 -8.67
N TYR A 43 9.94 -8.81 -8.43
CA TYR A 43 9.60 -7.72 -9.35
C TYR A 43 10.76 -6.75 -9.56
N LEU A 44 11.43 -6.32 -8.49
CA LEU A 44 12.57 -5.40 -8.57
C LEU A 44 13.74 -6.03 -9.34
N ASP A 45 14.05 -7.29 -9.06
CA ASP A 45 15.12 -8.01 -9.75
C ASP A 45 14.82 -8.23 -11.23
N THR A 46 13.58 -8.60 -11.58
CA THR A 46 13.23 -9.07 -12.93
C THR A 46 12.75 -7.94 -13.84
N SER A 47 11.80 -7.13 -13.36
CA SER A 47 11.18 -6.07 -14.16
C SER A 47 12.03 -4.79 -14.17
N GLU A 48 12.67 -4.48 -13.05
CA GLU A 48 13.48 -3.25 -12.91
C GLU A 48 14.98 -3.50 -13.09
N GLN A 49 15.43 -4.77 -13.07
CA GLN A 49 16.84 -5.15 -13.13
C GLN A 49 17.67 -4.49 -12.01
N LEU A 50 17.07 -4.41 -10.82
CA LEU A 50 17.66 -3.83 -9.62
C LEU A 50 17.86 -4.94 -8.59
N PRO A 51 19.09 -5.49 -8.45
CA PRO A 51 19.39 -6.47 -7.42
C PRO A 51 18.96 -5.97 -6.05
N SER A 52 18.03 -6.69 -5.43
CA SER A 52 17.36 -6.26 -4.20
C SER A 52 17.30 -7.37 -3.16
N VAL A 53 17.24 -6.93 -1.90
CA VAL A 53 16.82 -7.73 -0.75
C VAL A 53 15.73 -6.95 -0.05
N LEU A 54 14.52 -7.50 -0.03
CA LEU A 54 13.40 -6.93 0.70
C LEU A 54 12.96 -7.92 1.76
N ARG A 55 12.85 -7.44 3.00
CA ARG A 55 12.24 -8.22 4.08
C ARG A 55 11.26 -7.38 4.84
N THR A 56 10.07 -7.92 5.09
CA THR A 56 9.07 -7.30 5.97
C THR A 56 8.64 -8.24 7.07
N GLU A 57 8.34 -7.71 8.24
CA GLU A 57 7.86 -8.48 9.38
C GLU A 57 6.75 -7.73 10.11
N VAL A 58 5.72 -8.47 10.50
CA VAL A 58 4.63 -8.01 11.36
C VAL A 58 4.54 -8.94 12.56
N VAL A 59 4.61 -8.35 13.74
CA VAL A 59 4.43 -9.00 15.03
C VAL A 59 3.05 -8.62 15.54
N LEU A 60 2.22 -9.62 15.77
CA LEU A 60 0.91 -9.46 16.37
C LEU A 60 0.97 -9.87 17.84
N ASP A 61 0.11 -9.26 18.67
CA ASP A 61 -0.10 -9.72 20.04
C ASP A 61 -1.09 -10.90 20.10
N GLN A 62 -1.47 -11.30 21.31
CA GLN A 62 -2.41 -12.43 21.52
C GLN A 62 -3.85 -12.12 21.09
N SER A 63 -4.22 -10.85 20.98
CA SER A 63 -5.52 -10.40 20.49
C SER A 63 -5.57 -10.25 18.97
N GLY A 64 -4.42 -10.36 18.30
CA GLY A 64 -4.30 -10.18 16.86
C GLY A 64 -4.02 -8.74 16.44
N GLU A 65 -3.84 -7.83 17.39
CA GLU A 65 -3.47 -6.44 17.13
C GLU A 65 -1.99 -6.34 16.74
N VAL A 66 -1.67 -5.34 15.91
CA VAL A 66 -0.28 -5.11 15.49
C VAL A 66 0.52 -4.58 16.67
N LEU A 67 1.41 -5.42 17.20
CA LEU A 67 2.38 -5.00 18.19
C LEU A 67 3.48 -4.16 17.54
N ARG A 68 4.05 -4.67 16.43
CA ARG A 68 5.17 -4.05 15.70
C ARG A 68 5.12 -4.44 14.23
N ALA A 69 5.52 -3.53 13.35
CA ALA A 69 5.74 -3.81 11.95
C ALA A 69 7.00 -3.08 11.45
N ALA A 70 7.80 -3.75 10.63
CA ALA A 70 8.96 -3.13 10.01
C ALA A 70 9.28 -3.79 8.67
N GLY A 71 9.97 -3.04 7.82
CA GLY A 71 10.52 -3.54 6.57
C GLY A 71 11.89 -2.92 6.30
N VAL A 72 12.76 -3.69 5.66
CA VAL A 72 14.08 -3.24 5.21
C VAL A 72 14.27 -3.62 3.75
N LEU A 73 14.54 -2.61 2.92
CA LEU A 73 14.95 -2.78 1.53
C LEU A 73 16.44 -2.43 1.41
N VAL A 74 17.23 -3.39 0.92
CA VAL A 74 18.62 -3.17 0.53
C VAL A 74 18.70 -3.36 -0.97
N GLN A 75 19.12 -2.33 -1.69
CA GLN A 75 19.16 -2.35 -3.15
C GLN A 75 20.56 -2.00 -3.64
N GLY A 76 21.10 -2.82 -4.54
CA GLY A 76 22.36 -2.54 -5.21
C GLY A 76 22.20 -1.41 -6.23
N PHE A 77 23.26 -0.62 -6.42
CA PHE A 77 23.34 0.25 -7.60
C PHE A 77 23.47 -0.59 -8.88
N PRO A 78 23.10 -0.04 -10.05
CA PRO A 78 23.28 -0.73 -11.32
C PRO A 78 24.71 -1.26 -11.50
N GLY A 79 24.84 -2.54 -11.85
CA GLY A 79 26.13 -3.21 -12.03
C GLY A 79 26.70 -3.87 -10.78
N ILE A 80 26.07 -3.71 -9.61
CA ILE A 80 26.43 -4.49 -8.41
C ILE A 80 26.01 -5.95 -8.60
N PRO A 81 26.89 -6.93 -8.33
CA PRO A 81 26.53 -8.32 -8.41
C PRO A 81 25.52 -8.74 -7.32
N PRO A 82 24.56 -9.64 -7.59
CA PRO A 82 23.62 -10.14 -6.59
C PRO A 82 24.29 -10.80 -5.37
N GLN A 83 25.48 -11.38 -5.53
CA GLN A 83 26.19 -12.02 -4.40
C GLN A 83 26.56 -11.05 -3.26
N GLU A 84 26.71 -9.75 -3.56
CA GLU A 84 26.98 -8.72 -2.54
C GLU A 84 25.80 -8.56 -1.58
N LEU A 85 24.60 -8.98 -1.99
CA LEU A 85 23.38 -8.89 -1.20
C LEU A 85 23.11 -10.15 -0.36
N LEU A 86 23.93 -11.20 -0.47
CA LEU A 86 23.76 -12.43 0.32
C LEU A 86 23.90 -12.18 1.83
N GLY A 87 24.85 -11.34 2.23
CA GLY A 87 25.05 -10.97 3.63
C GLY A 87 23.80 -10.31 4.24
N PRO A 88 23.30 -9.20 3.65
CA PRO A 88 22.06 -8.58 4.08
C PRO A 88 20.86 -9.53 4.09
N ARG A 89 20.71 -10.35 3.05
CA ARG A 89 19.63 -11.36 2.96
C ARG A 89 19.62 -12.29 4.15
N VAL A 90 20.76 -12.93 4.44
CA VAL A 90 20.87 -13.89 5.53
C VAL A 90 20.54 -13.24 6.88
N ARG A 91 21.09 -12.04 7.15
CA ARG A 91 20.84 -11.33 8.42
C ARG A 91 19.38 -10.93 8.60
N LEU A 92 18.75 -10.40 7.56
CA LEU A 92 17.35 -9.99 7.62
C LEU A 92 16.43 -11.20 7.78
N GLN A 93 16.68 -12.29 7.06
CA GLN A 93 15.91 -13.52 7.18
C GLN A 93 16.04 -14.17 8.56
N SER A 94 17.23 -14.16 9.16
CA SER A 94 17.45 -14.83 10.45
C SER A 94 17.01 -14.02 11.65
N SER A 95 17.08 -12.69 11.59
CA SER A 95 17.12 -11.88 12.82
C SER A 95 16.11 -10.74 12.87
N LEU A 96 15.47 -10.34 11.76
CA LEU A 96 14.55 -9.19 11.78
C LEU A 96 13.38 -9.42 12.76
N ARG A 97 12.78 -10.61 12.73
CA ARG A 97 11.67 -10.96 13.62
C ARG A 97 12.06 -10.94 15.10
N GLU A 98 13.18 -11.58 15.45
CA GLU A 98 13.69 -11.62 16.83
C GLU A 98 14.03 -10.22 17.34
N LEU A 99 14.61 -9.39 16.47
CA LEU A 99 14.95 -8.01 16.77
C LEU A 99 13.71 -7.18 17.12
N LEU A 100 12.62 -7.35 16.37
CA LEU A 100 11.34 -6.70 16.66
C LEU A 100 10.69 -7.24 17.94
N LEU A 101 10.78 -8.54 18.21
CA LEU A 101 10.21 -9.12 19.44
C LEU A 101 10.88 -8.60 20.71
N ALA A 102 12.17 -8.24 20.66
CA ALA A 102 12.93 -7.83 21.83
C ALA A 102 12.51 -6.46 22.39
N HIS A 103 12.45 -5.41 21.55
CA HIS A 103 12.06 -4.05 21.95
C HIS A 103 11.89 -3.11 20.74
N ASP A 104 11.53 -1.85 21.01
CA ASP A 104 11.43 -0.77 19.99
C ASP A 104 12.76 -0.55 19.30
N ARG A 105 12.72 -0.53 17.97
CA ARG A 105 13.89 -0.30 17.12
C ARG A 105 13.69 0.94 16.29
N SER A 106 14.72 1.76 16.26
CA SER A 106 14.81 2.85 15.31
C SER A 106 15.08 2.30 13.90
N PRO A 107 14.69 3.04 12.83
CA PRO A 107 15.07 2.70 11.47
C PRO A 107 16.58 2.52 11.29
N HIS A 108 17.39 3.30 12.01
CA HIS A 108 18.85 3.22 12.00
C HIS A 108 19.37 1.86 12.49
N GLU A 109 18.80 1.29 13.55
CA GLU A 109 19.16 -0.04 14.04
C GLU A 109 18.80 -1.14 13.04
N LEU A 110 17.66 -1.00 12.35
CA LEU A 110 17.22 -1.95 11.32
C LEU A 110 18.17 -1.94 10.11
N VAL A 111 18.61 -0.75 9.68
CA VAL A 111 19.64 -0.62 8.63
C VAL A 111 20.98 -1.20 9.10
N GLY A 112 21.38 -0.93 10.34
CA GLY A 112 22.59 -1.50 10.93
C GLY A 112 22.59 -3.04 10.95
N LEU A 113 21.45 -3.67 11.25
CA LEU A 113 21.27 -5.12 11.13
C LEU A 113 21.52 -5.59 9.69
N ALA A 114 20.88 -4.94 8.71
CA ALA A 114 20.98 -5.33 7.32
C ALA A 114 22.42 -5.21 6.80
N LEU A 115 23.16 -4.19 7.22
CA LEU A 115 24.55 -3.95 6.81
C LEU A 115 25.58 -4.72 7.67
N GLY A 116 25.17 -5.38 8.75
CA GLY A 116 26.08 -6.16 9.57
C GLY A 116 27.07 -5.31 10.39
N GLY A 117 26.69 -4.07 10.70
CA GLY A 117 27.52 -3.13 11.45
C GLY A 117 28.43 -2.24 10.61
N ASP A 118 28.40 -2.37 9.28
CA ASP A 118 29.11 -1.43 8.40
C ASP A 118 28.60 0.00 8.60
N GLU A 119 29.51 0.97 8.45
CA GLU A 119 29.16 2.38 8.52
C GLU A 119 28.24 2.77 7.37
N PHE A 120 27.20 3.54 7.68
CA PHE A 120 26.30 4.10 6.69
C PHE A 120 26.01 5.56 6.97
N ARG A 121 25.63 6.28 5.93
CA ARG A 121 25.20 7.67 6.01
C ARG A 121 23.68 7.74 5.94
N ALA A 122 23.04 8.16 7.02
CA ALA A 122 21.63 8.52 7.00
C ALA A 122 21.44 9.76 6.11
N MET A 123 20.58 9.65 5.09
CA MET A 123 20.33 10.73 4.13
C MET A 123 19.05 11.49 4.45
N LEU A 124 17.99 10.76 4.83
CA LEU A 124 16.65 11.30 4.97
C LEU A 124 15.87 10.46 5.98
N GLU A 125 15.06 11.12 6.80
CA GLU A 125 14.12 10.48 7.71
C GLU A 125 12.80 11.23 7.64
N HIS A 126 11.71 10.50 7.41
CA HIS A 126 10.37 11.05 7.30
C HIS A 126 9.38 10.17 8.06
N PRO A 127 8.51 10.78 8.90
CA PRO A 127 7.42 10.03 9.51
C PRO A 127 6.46 9.55 8.43
N VAL A 128 6.01 8.31 8.56
CA VAL A 128 4.97 7.72 7.72
C VAL A 128 3.71 7.54 8.54
N SER A 129 2.57 7.86 7.95
CA SER A 129 1.25 7.63 8.54
C SER A 129 0.28 7.20 7.46
N PHE A 130 -0.74 6.44 7.87
CA PHE A 130 -1.86 6.16 7.00
C PHE A 130 -2.62 7.46 6.70
N HIS A 131 -2.86 7.73 5.42
CA HIS A 131 -3.64 8.88 4.97
C HIS A 131 -4.51 8.47 3.78
N CYS A 132 -5.82 8.72 3.90
CA CYS A 132 -6.76 8.57 2.81
C CYS A 132 -7.35 9.96 2.48
N PRO A 133 -7.26 10.43 1.22
CA PRO A 133 -7.82 11.73 0.82
C PRO A 133 -9.32 11.64 0.50
N CYS A 134 -10.04 10.68 1.09
CA CYS A 134 -11.49 10.62 0.95
C CYS A 134 -12.16 11.68 1.81
N GLY A 135 -13.46 11.90 1.58
CA GLY A 135 -14.26 12.83 2.36
C GLY A 135 -15.58 13.15 1.67
N PRO A 136 -16.37 14.07 2.23
CA PRO A 136 -17.69 14.43 1.71
C PRO A 136 -17.68 14.87 0.25
N GLU A 137 -16.72 15.70 -0.14
CA GLU A 137 -16.58 16.17 -1.53
C GLU A 137 -16.34 15.00 -2.51
N ARG A 138 -15.51 14.03 -2.09
CA ARG A 138 -15.21 12.86 -2.91
C ARG A 138 -16.40 11.88 -2.96
N ALA A 139 -17.17 11.77 -1.89
CA ALA A 139 -18.41 11.00 -1.88
C ALA A 139 -19.43 11.58 -2.88
N LEU A 140 -19.65 12.91 -2.86
CA LEU A 140 -20.52 13.59 -3.81
C LEU A 140 -20.01 13.46 -5.25
N SER A 141 -18.70 13.56 -5.46
CA SER A 141 -18.09 13.33 -6.78
C SER A 141 -18.26 11.91 -7.32
N VAL A 142 -18.37 10.89 -6.46
CA VAL A 142 -18.67 9.52 -6.90
C VAL A 142 -20.16 9.41 -7.22
N LEU A 143 -21.03 9.96 -6.37
CA LEU A 143 -22.48 9.98 -6.58
C LEU A 143 -22.88 10.68 -7.88
N SER A 144 -22.17 11.73 -8.28
CA SER A 144 -22.44 12.45 -9.52
C SER A 144 -22.28 11.59 -10.78
N SER A 145 -21.59 10.45 -10.69
CA SER A 145 -21.43 9.49 -11.80
C SER A 145 -22.68 8.66 -12.10
N LEU A 146 -23.66 8.59 -11.18
CA LEU A 146 -24.92 7.85 -11.36
C LEU A 146 -25.90 8.59 -12.28
N GLY A 147 -25.76 9.92 -12.42
CA GLY A 147 -26.69 10.75 -13.19
C GLY A 147 -27.87 11.27 -12.36
N ALA A 148 -28.57 12.28 -12.89
CA ALA A 148 -29.55 13.05 -12.11
C ALA A 148 -30.79 12.23 -11.69
N ASP A 149 -31.30 11.38 -12.57
CA ASP A 149 -32.54 10.62 -12.30
C ASP A 149 -32.30 9.54 -11.24
N ASP A 150 -31.16 8.83 -11.29
CA ASP A 150 -30.76 7.85 -10.27
C ASP A 150 -30.57 8.51 -8.89
N LEU A 151 -30.01 9.73 -8.85
CA LEU A 151 -29.86 10.49 -7.61
C LEU A 151 -31.21 10.91 -7.01
N GLU A 152 -32.18 11.30 -7.83
CA GLU A 152 -33.53 11.61 -7.36
C GLU A 152 -34.26 10.36 -6.85
N GLN A 153 -34.08 9.23 -7.53
CA GLN A 153 -34.62 7.96 -7.09
C GLN A 153 -34.05 7.59 -5.71
N LEU A 154 -32.73 7.64 -5.53
CA LEU A 154 -32.07 7.40 -4.24
C LEU A 154 -32.62 8.31 -3.13
N ALA A 155 -32.78 9.62 -3.43
CA ALA A 155 -33.33 10.59 -2.49
C ALA A 155 -34.81 10.36 -2.15
N SER A 156 -35.54 9.60 -2.97
CA SER A 156 -36.94 9.24 -2.73
C SER A 156 -37.12 7.95 -1.94
N GLU A 157 -36.16 7.02 -2.05
CA GLU A 157 -36.20 5.72 -1.38
C GLU A 157 -35.70 5.79 0.06
N GLN A 158 -34.74 6.67 0.34
CA GLN A 158 -34.05 6.76 1.63
C GLN A 158 -33.72 8.21 2.00
N GLU A 159 -33.90 8.56 3.28
CA GLU A 159 -33.59 9.90 3.80
C GLU A 159 -32.08 10.15 3.87
N GLN A 160 -31.29 9.10 4.07
CA GLN A 160 -29.83 9.12 4.11
C GLN A 160 -29.26 8.00 3.23
N THR A 161 -28.24 8.33 2.45
CA THR A 161 -27.49 7.38 1.63
C THR A 161 -26.06 7.28 2.16
N GLU A 162 -25.60 6.07 2.46
CA GLU A 162 -24.24 5.81 2.91
C GLU A 162 -23.29 5.61 1.72
N VAL A 163 -22.18 6.37 1.72
CA VAL A 163 -21.05 6.16 0.81
C VAL A 163 -19.87 5.65 1.61
N ARG A 164 -19.49 4.40 1.37
CA ARG A 164 -18.35 3.75 2.04
C ARG A 164 -17.09 3.83 1.16
N CYS A 165 -16.00 4.33 1.73
CA CYS A 165 -14.70 4.31 1.06
C CYS A 165 -14.11 2.89 1.08
N ASN A 166 -13.81 2.32 -0.08
CA ASN A 166 -13.18 0.99 -0.18
C ASN A 166 -11.69 0.98 0.25
N PHE A 167 -11.07 2.14 0.48
CA PHE A 167 -9.67 2.24 0.89
C PHE A 167 -9.50 2.33 2.41
N CYS A 168 -10.15 3.28 3.08
CA CYS A 168 -10.07 3.44 4.54
C CYS A 168 -11.26 2.85 5.30
N GLY A 169 -12.36 2.50 4.62
CA GLY A 169 -13.57 1.99 5.26
C GLY A 169 -14.51 3.06 5.83
N ASP A 170 -14.10 4.34 5.82
CA ASP A 170 -14.91 5.45 6.32
C ASP A 170 -16.25 5.54 5.60
N VAL A 171 -17.29 5.90 6.36
CA VAL A 171 -18.65 6.07 5.87
C VAL A 171 -18.98 7.55 5.88
N THR A 172 -19.40 8.07 4.73
CA THR A 172 -19.98 9.40 4.61
C THR A 172 -21.47 9.24 4.38
N GLU A 173 -22.29 9.81 5.26
CA GLU A 173 -23.73 9.91 5.06
C GLU A 173 -24.05 11.16 4.22
N VAL A 174 -24.88 10.97 3.18
CA VAL A 174 -25.38 12.05 2.33
C VAL A 174 -26.90 12.04 2.42
N ASP A 175 -27.49 13.16 2.82
CA ASP A 175 -28.94 13.26 2.96
C ASP A 175 -29.66 13.44 1.61
N ALA A 176 -30.95 13.16 1.61
CA ALA A 176 -31.80 13.28 0.44
C ALA A 176 -31.92 14.72 -0.11
N ALA A 177 -31.61 15.75 0.68
CA ALA A 177 -31.62 17.13 0.20
C ALA A 177 -30.38 17.41 -0.66
N ALA A 178 -29.21 17.01 -0.18
CA ALA A 178 -27.93 17.11 -0.90
C ALA A 178 -27.96 16.32 -2.22
N LEU A 179 -28.58 15.13 -2.23
CA LEU A 179 -28.75 14.36 -3.48
C LEU A 179 -29.62 15.08 -4.51
N ARG A 180 -30.73 15.72 -4.08
CA ARG A 180 -31.60 16.49 -4.98
C ARG A 180 -30.92 17.76 -5.50
N GLU A 181 -30.11 18.39 -4.66
CA GLU A 181 -29.28 19.54 -5.07
C GLU A 181 -28.29 19.12 -6.16
N LEU A 182 -27.54 18.03 -5.93
CA LEU A 182 -26.59 17.49 -6.89
C LEU A 182 -27.27 17.09 -8.22
N ALA A 183 -28.45 16.44 -8.16
CA ALA A 183 -29.23 16.10 -9.35
C ALA A 183 -29.64 17.36 -10.15
N SER A 184 -30.02 18.42 -9.44
CA SER A 184 -30.39 19.70 -10.06
C SER A 184 -29.20 20.38 -10.73
N GLU A 185 -28.01 20.33 -10.11
CA GLU A 185 -26.77 20.85 -10.69
C GLU A 185 -26.38 20.10 -11.97
N LEU A 186 -26.44 18.76 -11.96
CA LEU A 186 -26.12 17.94 -13.13
C LEU A 186 -27.01 18.27 -14.33
N ARG A 187 -28.32 18.46 -14.11
CA ARG A 187 -29.26 18.82 -15.18
C ARG A 187 -28.95 20.19 -15.79
N ARG A 188 -28.44 21.14 -15.01
CA ARG A 188 -28.04 22.48 -15.49
C ARG A 188 -26.76 22.44 -16.32
N VAL A 189 -25.83 21.55 -16.00
CA VAL A 189 -24.56 21.42 -16.75
C VAL A 189 -24.77 20.67 -18.07
N GLN A 190 -25.78 19.80 -18.13
CA GLN A 190 -26.11 19.00 -19.32
C GLN A 190 -27.07 19.70 -20.30
N SER A 191 -27.68 20.82 -19.90
CA SER A 191 -28.56 21.66 -20.73
C SER A 191 -27.81 22.78 -21.45
#